data_AF-A0A3A8F8J2-F1
#
_entry.id   AF-A0A3A8F8J2-F1
#
_cell.length_a   1.000
_cell.length_b   1.000
_cell.length_c   1.000
_cell.angle_alpha   90.00
_cell.angle_beta   90.00
_cell.angle_gamma   90.00
#
_symmetry.space_group_name_H-M   'P 1'
#
loop_
_entity.id
_entity.type
_entity.pdbx_description
1 polymer ?
#
loop_
_entity_poly.entity_id
_entity_poly.type
_entity_poly.pdbx_seq_one_letter_code
_entity_poly.pdbx_strand_id
1 'polypeptide(L)'
;MTINDHQNENPIKRDWQKEYSNRPYYQDIHREIPDVDYDRDFRSAYELGLNARNERGDNARFEDSESDLKVKWEELKAESRLKWEQAKHAVKDAWDKI
;
A
#
# COMPACT_ATOMS: atom_id res chain seq x y z
N MET A 1 -29.13 24.58 -9.07
CA MET A 1 -29.77 23.26 -9.00
C MET A 1 -28.65 22.23 -8.91
N THR A 2 -28.62 21.46 -7.81
CA THR A 2 -27.86 20.21 -7.55
C THR A 2 -26.33 20.18 -7.68
N ILE A 3 -25.69 20.37 -6.52
CA ILE A 3 -24.55 19.63 -5.93
C ILE A 3 -23.89 18.57 -6.82
N ASN A 4 -22.58 18.69 -7.08
CA ASN A 4 -21.69 17.55 -7.29
C ASN A 4 -20.31 17.87 -6.70
N ASP A 5 -20.31 17.74 -5.38
CA ASP A 5 -19.29 17.15 -4.52
C ASP A 5 -18.27 16.22 -5.25
N HIS A 6 -17.35 16.75 -6.06
CA HIS A 6 -16.15 16.01 -6.48
C HIS A 6 -15.05 16.20 -5.44
N GLN A 7 -15.36 15.57 -4.31
CA GLN A 7 -14.50 15.12 -3.23
C GLN A 7 -13.07 14.81 -3.71
N ASN A 8 -12.12 15.70 -3.37
CA ASN A 8 -10.88 15.41 -2.64
C ASN A 8 -10.27 13.97 -2.73
N GLU A 9 -10.24 13.37 -3.92
CA GLU A 9 -9.46 12.15 -4.16
C GLU A 9 -7.98 12.45 -3.89
N ASN A 10 -7.47 11.87 -2.80
CA ASN A 10 -6.09 12.00 -2.34
C ASN A 10 -5.14 11.73 -3.52
N PRO A 11 -4.38 12.72 -4.03
CA PRO A 11 -3.62 12.61 -5.28
C PRO A 11 -2.65 11.43 -5.26
N ILE A 12 -2.15 11.10 -4.07
CA ILE A 12 -1.24 9.97 -3.81
C ILE A 12 -1.87 8.62 -4.20
N LYS A 13 -3.19 8.43 -4.00
CA LYS A 13 -3.88 7.17 -4.31
C LYS A 13 -3.92 6.90 -5.82
N ARG A 14 -4.17 7.95 -6.63
CA ARG A 14 -4.22 7.84 -8.10
C ARG A 14 -2.86 7.52 -8.71
N ASP A 15 -1.77 8.00 -8.10
CA ASP A 15 -0.42 7.70 -8.59
C ASP A 15 -0.09 6.22 -8.41
N TRP A 16 -0.34 5.64 -7.24
CA TRP A 16 -0.03 4.22 -7.03
C TRP A 16 -0.92 3.28 -7.79
N GLN A 17 -2.21 3.61 -7.97
CA GLN A 17 -3.09 2.80 -8.81
C GLN A 17 -2.61 2.71 -10.27
N LYS A 18 -1.90 3.72 -10.77
CA LYS A 18 -1.34 3.70 -12.13
C LYS A 18 0.07 3.11 -12.18
N GLU A 19 0.87 3.38 -11.16
CA GLU A 19 2.29 3.02 -11.15
C GLU A 19 2.57 1.65 -10.54
N TYR A 20 1.68 1.06 -9.73
CA TYR A 20 1.96 -0.21 -9.04
C TYR A 20 2.37 -1.33 -10.00
N SER A 21 1.75 -1.39 -11.19
CA SER A 21 2.04 -2.37 -12.23
C SER A 21 3.41 -2.17 -12.90
N ASN A 22 3.96 -0.95 -12.84
CA ASN A 22 5.29 -0.61 -13.32
C ASN A 22 6.40 -0.91 -12.30
N ARG A 23 6.03 -1.23 -11.05
CA ARG A 23 7.01 -1.50 -9.99
C ARG A 23 7.65 -2.87 -10.18
N PRO A 24 8.94 -3.04 -9.86
CA PRO A 24 9.64 -4.31 -10.06
C PRO A 24 8.99 -5.46 -9.29
N TYR A 25 8.51 -5.21 -8.06
CA TYR A 25 7.85 -6.22 -7.23
C TYR A 25 6.51 -6.71 -7.80
N TYR A 26 5.86 -5.95 -8.68
CA TYR A 26 4.60 -6.39 -9.27
C TYR A 26 4.77 -7.61 -10.16
N GLN A 27 5.89 -7.73 -10.89
CA GLN A 27 6.13 -8.86 -11.78
C GLN A 27 6.26 -10.18 -11.01
N ASP A 28 6.93 -10.16 -9.85
CA ASP A 28 7.04 -11.34 -8.98
C ASP A 28 5.69 -11.71 -8.37
N ILE A 29 4.93 -10.72 -7.90
CA ILE A 29 3.59 -10.93 -7.34
C ILE A 29 2.64 -11.46 -8.40
N HIS A 30 2.65 -10.91 -9.61
CA HIS A 30 1.80 -11.34 -10.72
C HIS A 30 2.13 -12.77 -11.18
N ARG A 31 3.38 -13.21 -11.04
CA ARG A 31 3.76 -14.62 -11.29
C ARG A 31 3.17 -15.58 -10.27
N GLU A 32 3.09 -15.16 -9.00
CA GLU A 32 2.46 -15.96 -7.94
C GLU A 32 0.92 -15.86 -7.96
N ILE A 33 0.40 -14.67 -8.27
CA ILE A 33 -1.01 -14.30 -8.22
C ILE A 33 -1.36 -13.62 -9.57
N PRO A 34 -1.74 -14.39 -10.60
CA PRO A 34 -1.97 -13.87 -11.95
C PRO A 34 -3.16 -12.91 -12.07
N ASP A 35 -4.10 -12.95 -11.13
CA ASP A 35 -5.23 -12.02 -11.03
C ASP A 35 -5.05 -11.04 -9.84
N VAL A 36 -3.81 -10.65 -9.54
CA VAL A 36 -3.54 -9.66 -8.49
C VAL A 36 -4.09 -8.30 -8.91
N ASP A 37 -4.87 -7.70 -8.02
CA ASP A 37 -5.55 -6.43 -8.30
C ASP A 37 -5.13 -5.33 -7.32
N TYR A 38 -5.16 -4.08 -7.78
CA TYR A 38 -4.84 -2.95 -6.91
C TYR A 38 -5.82 -2.84 -5.73
N ASP A 39 -7.13 -2.83 -5.98
CA ASP A 39 -8.13 -2.50 -4.95
C ASP A 39 -8.25 -3.61 -3.90
N ARG A 40 -8.14 -4.88 -4.32
CA ARG A 40 -8.22 -6.04 -3.43
C ARG A 40 -6.90 -6.34 -2.71
N ASP A 41 -5.79 -6.33 -3.44
CA ASP A 41 -4.54 -6.91 -2.95
C ASP A 41 -3.55 -5.82 -2.48
N PHE A 42 -3.33 -4.76 -3.28
CA PHE A 42 -2.30 -3.75 -3.01
C PHE A 42 -2.76 -2.53 -2.20
N ARG A 43 -4.02 -2.13 -2.32
CA ARG A 43 -4.56 -0.90 -1.71
C ARG A 43 -4.29 -0.86 -0.22
N SER A 44 -4.63 -1.96 0.45
CA SER A 44 -4.37 -2.17 1.88
C SER A 44 -2.89 -2.00 2.25
N ALA A 45 -1.97 -2.44 1.39
CA ALA A 45 -0.52 -2.37 1.66
C ALA A 45 -0.02 -0.92 1.57
N TYR A 46 -0.45 -0.18 0.55
CA TYR A 46 -0.12 1.24 0.43
C TYR A 46 -0.74 2.08 1.55
N GLU A 47 -2.01 1.82 1.89
CA GLU A 47 -2.71 2.48 3.00
C GLU A 47 -1.99 2.22 4.34
N LEU A 48 -1.54 0.99 4.59
CA LEU A 48 -0.75 0.66 5.77
C LEU A 48 0.56 1.46 5.85
N GLY A 49 1.28 1.58 4.73
CA GLY A 49 2.54 2.35 4.67
C GLY A 49 2.34 3.83 4.97
N LEU A 50 1.31 4.44 4.37
CA LEU A 50 0.93 5.83 4.64
C LEU A 50 0.54 6.04 6.10
N ASN A 51 -0.36 5.20 6.61
CA ASN A 51 -0.87 5.33 7.97
C ASN A 51 0.27 5.20 8.96
N ALA A 52 1.13 4.19 8.79
CA ALA A 52 2.26 3.99 9.68
C ALA A 52 3.28 5.13 9.60
N ARG A 53 3.55 5.68 8.41
CA ARG A 53 4.41 6.87 8.25
C ARG A 53 3.82 8.10 8.94
N ASN A 54 2.51 8.33 8.83
CA ASN A 54 1.83 9.42 9.52
C ASN A 54 1.78 9.22 11.05
N GLU A 55 1.54 7.99 11.52
CA GLU A 55 1.50 7.65 12.96
C GLU A 55 2.87 7.79 13.61
N ARG A 56 3.94 7.40 12.91
CA ARG A 56 5.31 7.41 13.46
C ARG A 56 6.05 8.72 13.22
N GLY A 57 5.67 9.49 12.21
CA GLY A 57 6.28 10.76 11.83
C GLY A 57 7.48 10.62 10.89
N ASP A 58 7.95 11.75 10.36
CA ASP A 58 8.95 11.81 9.28
C ASP A 58 10.33 11.23 9.64
N ASN A 59 10.67 11.22 10.92
CA ASN A 59 11.96 10.71 11.41
C ASN A 59 11.96 9.19 11.65
N ALA A 60 10.81 8.53 11.53
CA ALA A 60 10.73 7.09 11.75
C ALA A 60 11.32 6.31 10.57
N ARG A 61 12.07 5.24 10.90
CA ARG A 61 12.59 4.31 9.90
C ARG A 61 11.60 3.16 9.70
N PHE A 62 11.51 2.71 8.46
CA PHE A 62 10.72 1.52 8.11
C PHE A 62 11.22 0.28 8.87
N GLU A 63 12.53 0.10 9.00
CA GLU A 63 13.18 -1.05 9.65
C GLU A 63 12.74 -1.20 11.12
N ASP A 64 12.71 -0.10 11.88
CA ASP A 64 12.24 -0.08 13.28
C ASP A 64 10.74 -0.41 13.40
N SER A 65 10.01 -0.22 12.30
CA SER A 65 8.57 -0.43 12.22
C SER A 65 8.21 -1.75 11.54
N GLU A 66 9.18 -2.44 10.94
CA GLU A 66 8.93 -3.60 10.07
C GLU A 66 8.22 -4.72 10.82
N SER A 67 8.65 -5.00 12.05
CA SER A 67 8.04 -6.05 12.89
C SER A 67 6.58 -5.74 13.24
N ASP A 68 6.27 -4.47 13.54
CA ASP A 68 4.92 -4.01 13.88
C ASP A 68 4.03 -3.95 12.63
N LEU A 69 4.58 -3.43 11.53
CA LEU A 69 3.91 -3.39 10.23
C LEU A 69 3.57 -4.78 9.72
N LYS A 70 4.43 -5.77 9.96
CA LYS A 70 4.16 -7.17 9.62
C LYS A 70 2.94 -7.69 10.36
N VAL A 71 2.84 -7.43 11.67
CA VAL A 71 1.68 -7.84 12.48
C VAL A 71 0.43 -7.12 11.98
N LYS A 72 0.49 -5.80 11.84
CA LYS A 72 -0.61 -4.99 11.30
C LYS A 72 -1.04 -5.44 9.91
N TRP A 73 -0.10 -5.84 9.05
CA TRP A 73 -0.41 -6.37 7.73
C TRP A 73 -1.23 -7.66 7.81
N GLU A 74 -0.84 -8.60 8.66
CA GLU A 74 -1.62 -9.84 8.81
C GLU A 74 -3.04 -9.58 9.33
N GLU A 75 -3.24 -8.53 10.14
CA GLU A 75 -4.55 -8.10 10.60
C GLU A 75 -5.35 -7.33 9.53
N LEU A 76 -4.67 -6.49 8.74
CA LEU A 76 -5.29 -5.56 7.80
C LEU A 76 -5.48 -6.14 6.38
N LYS A 77 -4.68 -7.13 5.98
CA LYS A 77 -4.73 -7.70 4.63
C LYS A 77 -6.12 -8.22 4.27
N ALA A 78 -6.91 -8.68 5.25
CA ALA A 78 -8.27 -9.19 5.07
C ALA A 78 -8.37 -10.19 3.90
N GLU A 79 -8.95 -9.78 2.78
CA GLU A 79 -9.12 -10.60 1.56
C GLU A 79 -7.89 -10.57 0.62
N SER A 80 -6.90 -9.73 0.91
CA SER A 80 -5.65 -9.64 0.15
C SER A 80 -4.88 -10.95 0.28
N ARG A 81 -4.43 -11.44 -0.88
CA ARG A 81 -3.65 -12.67 -0.99
C ARG A 81 -2.15 -12.40 -0.90
N LEU A 82 -1.75 -11.13 -0.78
CA LEU A 82 -0.34 -10.78 -0.65
C LEU A 82 0.22 -11.25 0.69
N LYS A 83 1.37 -11.92 0.62
CA LYS A 83 2.18 -12.23 1.80
C LYS A 83 2.86 -10.95 2.29
N TRP A 84 3.24 -10.91 3.56
CA TRP A 84 4.05 -9.80 4.09
C TRP A 84 5.27 -9.48 3.22
N GLU A 85 6.00 -10.49 2.75
CA GLU A 85 7.18 -10.30 1.89
C GLU A 85 6.88 -9.57 0.58
N GLN A 86 5.66 -9.69 0.06
CA GLN A 86 5.20 -8.98 -1.13
C GLN A 86 4.68 -7.59 -0.77
N ALA A 87 3.83 -7.54 0.26
CA ALA A 87 3.20 -6.30 0.72
C ALA A 87 4.23 -5.29 1.24
N LYS A 88 5.28 -5.73 1.94
CA LYS A 88 6.32 -4.85 2.51
C LYS A 88 6.95 -3.95 1.45
N HIS A 89 7.08 -4.41 0.21
CA HIS A 89 7.61 -3.61 -0.88
C HIS A 89 6.66 -2.45 -1.24
N ALA A 90 5.36 -2.71 -1.30
CA ALA A 90 4.34 -1.68 -1.52
C ALA A 90 4.19 -0.75 -0.31
N VAL A 91 4.21 -1.29 0.92
CA VAL A 91 4.17 -0.52 2.17
C VAL A 91 5.38 0.43 2.23
N LYS A 92 6.59 -0.06 1.95
CA LYS A 92 7.80 0.75 1.93
C LYS A 92 7.75 1.83 0.84
N ASP A 93 7.25 1.49 -0.35
CA ASP A 93 7.09 2.46 -1.44
C ASP A 93 6.07 3.57 -1.08
N ALA A 94 5.00 3.24 -0.34
CA ALA A 94 4.09 4.24 0.24
C ALA A 94 4.77 5.09 1.31
N TRP A 95 5.55 4.46 2.19
CA TRP A 95 6.28 5.13 3.27
C TRP A 95 7.29 6.15 2.72
N ASP A 96 8.05 5.79 1.68
CA ASP A 96 9.07 6.64 1.04
C ASP A 96 8.46 7.79 0.20
N LYS A 97 7.14 7.77 -0.05
CA LYS A 97 6.41 8.76 -0.87
C LYS A 97 5.81 9.92 -0.08
N ILE A 98 5.76 9.83 1.26
CA ILE A 98 5.48 10.97 2.18
C ILE A 98 6.80 11.70 2.48
#